data_AF-A0AA87ZC86-F1
#
_entry.id   AF-A0AA87ZC86-F1
#
_cell.length_a   1.000
_cell.length_b   1.000
_cell.length_c   1.000
_cell.angle_alpha   90.00
_cell.angle_beta   90.00
_cell.angle_gamma   90.00
#
_symmetry.space_group_name_H-M   'P 1'
#
loop_
_entity.id
_entity.type
_entity.pdbx_description
1 polymer ?
#
loop_
_entity_poly.entity_id
_entity_poly.type
_entity_poly.pdbx_seq_one_letter_code
_entity_poly.pdbx_strand_id
1 'polypeptide(L)' 'MVIPYVGTQAWIKSLNIPAVDRWWPWLVDHQIAGYVTEYSKGFTFATVKARMPLFIYT' A
#
# COMPACT_ATOMS: atom_id res chain seq x y z
N MET A 1 -13.23 9.60 -3.96
CA MET A 1 -12.68 8.25 -3.67
C MET A 1 -13.69 7.54 -2.78
N VAL A 2 -14.28 6.43 -3.24
CA VAL A 2 -15.39 5.76 -2.53
C VAL A 2 -14.88 4.75 -1.48
N ILE A 3 -13.66 4.23 -1.64
CA ILE A 3 -13.08 3.24 -0.72
C ILE A 3 -11.63 3.65 -0.41
N PRO A 4 -11.33 4.17 0.79
CA PRO A 4 -9.95 4.48 1.19
C PRO A 4 -9.20 3.20 1.56
N TYR A 5 -7.90 3.12 1.22
CA TYR A 5 -7.04 1.98 1.57
C TYR A 5 -6.96 1.69 3.08
N VAL A 6 -7.24 2.70 3.91
CA VAL A 6 -7.29 2.60 5.37
C VAL A 6 -8.34 1.59 5.84
N GLY A 7 -9.48 1.48 5.12
CA GLY A 7 -10.50 0.48 5.43
C GLY A 7 -10.00 -0.94 5.19
N THR A 8 -9.35 -1.17 4.05
CA THR A 8 -8.69 -2.45 3.76
C THR A 8 -7.60 -2.76 4.77
N GLN A 9 -6.81 -1.77 5.18
CA GLN A 9 -5.78 -1.94 6.20
C GLN A 9 -6.37 -2.32 7.57
N ALA A 10 -7.50 -1.72 7.97
CA ALA A 10 -8.19 -2.07 9.20
C ALA A 10 -8.77 -3.50 9.15
N TRP A 11 -9.34 -3.90 8.01
CA TRP A 11 -9.81 -5.26 7.78
C TRP A 11 -8.67 -6.28 7.86
N ILE A 12 -7.53 -6.03 7.22
CA ILE A 12 -6.36 -6.92 7.30
C ILE A 12 -5.88 -7.08 8.75
N LYS A 13 -5.86 -6.00 9.53
CA LYS A 13 -5.52 -6.07 10.96
C LYS A 13 -6.49 -6.96 11.75
N SER A 14 -7.76 -7.00 11.37
CA SER A 14 -8.77 -7.87 12.02
C SER A 14 -8.52 -9.36 11.80
N LEU A 15 -7.76 -9.74 10.76
CA LEU A 15 -7.40 -11.13 10.49
C LEU A 15 -6.37 -11.69 11.50
N ASN A 16 -5.77 -10.82 12.32
CA ASN A 16 -4.78 -11.16 13.35
C ASN A 16 -3.61 -12.03 12.82
N ILE A 17 -3.19 -11.75 11.59
CA ILE A 17 -2.03 -12.39 10.97
C ILE A 17 -0.79 -11.59 11.39
N PRO A 18 0.27 -12.24 11.93
CA PRO A 18 1.49 -11.51 12.29
C PRO A 18 2.18 -10.99 11.02
N ALA A 19 2.60 -9.73 11.09
CA ALA A 19 3.42 -9.11 10.05
C ALA A 19 4.86 -9.59 10.16
N VAL A 20 5.41 -10.10 9.06
CA VAL A 20 6.80 -10.57 8.95
C VAL A 20 7.71 -9.39 8.70
N ASP A 21 7.35 -8.53 7.74
CA ASP A 21 8.06 -7.29 7.45
C ASP A 21 7.07 -6.15 7.21
N ARG A 22 7.33 -4.99 7.80
CA ARG A 22 6.36 -3.89 7.86
C ARG A 22 6.85 -2.67 7.11
N TRP A 23 5.98 -2.18 6.22
CA TRP A 23 6.01 -0.83 5.68
C TRP A 23 7.30 -0.47 4.91
N TRP A 24 7.79 -1.37 4.07
CA TRP A 24 8.94 -1.10 3.22
C TRP A 24 8.51 -0.49 1.87
N PRO A 25 9.28 0.46 1.31
CA PRO A 25 8.93 1.10 0.05
C PRO A 25 9.27 0.18 -1.15
N TRP A 26 8.36 0.07 -2.11
CA TRP A 26 8.66 -0.59 -3.39
C TRP A 26 8.86 0.48 -4.48
N LEU A 27 9.91 0.28 -5.28
CA LEU A 27 10.38 1.26 -6.25
C LEU A 27 10.12 0.82 -7.69
N VAL A 28 9.75 1.79 -8.53
CA VAL A 28 9.72 1.69 -9.99
C VAL A 28 10.43 2.92 -10.52
N ASP A 29 11.37 2.75 -11.45
CA ASP A 29 12.16 3.85 -12.04
C ASP A 29 12.79 4.80 -11.01
N HIS A 30 13.36 4.25 -9.93
CA HIS A 30 13.96 5.00 -8.83
C HIS A 30 12.99 5.91 -8.06
N GLN A 31 11.68 5.73 -8.22
CA GLN A 31 10.64 6.44 -7.47
C GLN A 31 9.87 5.48 -6.59
N ILE A 32 9.43 5.98 -5.42
CA ILE A 32 8.56 5.21 -4.52
C ILE A 32 7.19 5.09 -5.19
N ALA A 33 6.89 3.88 -5.68
CA ALA A 33 5.60 3.53 -6.24
C ALA A 33 4.56 3.22 -5.15
N GLY A 34 5.02 2.90 -3.93
CA GLY A 34 4.18 2.82 -2.73
C GLY A 34 4.87 2.02 -1.62
N TYR A 35 4.07 1.44 -0.73
CA TYR A 35 4.55 0.67 0.44
C TYR A 35 3.96 -0.74 0.47
N VAL A 36 4.77 -1.69 0.92
CA VAL A 36 4.38 -3.09 1.10
C VAL A 36 4.48 -3.47 2.58
N THR A 37 3.57 -4.33 3.03
CA THR A 37 3.63 -5.05 4.29
C THR A 37 3.44 -6.53 4.01
N GLU A 38 4.40 -7.33 4.46
CA GLU A 38 4.35 -8.77 4.35
C GLU A 38 3.83 -9.38 5.64
N TYR A 39 2.90 -10.31 5.52
CA TYR A 39 2.31 -11.06 6.60
C TYR A 39 2.66 -12.53 6.47
N SER A 40 2.65 -13.24 7.60
CA SER A 40 2.84 -14.69 7.60
C SER A 40 1.80 -15.38 6.73
N LYS A 41 2.10 -16.63 6.32
CA LYS A 41 1.25 -17.43 5.40
C LYS A 41 1.19 -16.91 3.97
N GLY A 42 2.20 -16.15 3.53
CA GLY A 42 2.32 -15.67 2.15
C GLY A 42 1.31 -14.59 1.77
N PHE A 43 0.81 -13.84 2.75
CA PHE A 43 -0.13 -12.75 2.52
C PHE A 43 0.62 -11.42 2.41
N THR A 44 0.38 -10.66 1.34
CA THR A 44 1.09 -9.40 1.09
C THR A 44 0.09 -8.27 0.84
N PHE A 45 0.29 -7.15 1.51
CA PHE A 45 -0.49 -5.94 1.30
C PHE A 45 0.39 -4.85 0.68
N ALA A 46 0.03 -4.38 -0.51
CA ALA A 46 0.74 -3.32 -1.22
C ALA A 46 -0.17 -2.10 -1.42
N THR A 47 0.39 -0.91 -1.23
CA THR A 47 -0.22 0.37 -1.56
C THR A 47 0.42 0.92 -2.83
N VAL A 48 -0.37 1.63 -3.64
CA VAL A 48 0.10 2.30 -4.85
C VAL A 48 -0.08 3.81 -4.64
N LYS A 49 1.01 4.56 -4.73
CA LYS A 49 1.01 6.01 -4.72
C LYS A 49 0.49 6.49 -6.07
N ALA A 50 -0.75 6.97 -6.09
CA ALA A 50 -1.27 7.66 -7.27
C ALA A 50 -0.54 9.00 -7.43
N ARG A 51 0.03 9.24 -8.61
CA ARG A 51 0.46 10.57 -9.02
C ARG A 51 -0.76 11.30 -9.56
N MET A 52 -1.18 12.36 -8.89
CA MET A 52 -2.05 13.34 -9.54
C MET A 52 -1.16 14.16 -10.49
N PRO A 53 -1.36 14.11 -11.82
CA PRO A 53 -0.62 15.00 -12.71
C PRO A 53 -1.09 16.43 -12.43
N LEU A 54 -0.15 17.31 -12.09
CA LEU A 54 -0.40 18.73 -11.85
C LEU A 54 -0.59 19.52 -13.18
N PHE A 55 -1.13 18.89 -14.23
CA PHE A 55 -1.21 19.43 -15.59
C PHE A 55 -2.63 19.39 -16.16
N ILE A 56 -3.65 19.62 -15.33
CA ILE A 56 -5.05 19.64 -15.79
C ILE A 56 -5.60 21.06 -16.00
N TYR A 57 -4.74 22.09 -16.01
CA TYR A 57 -5.14 23.48 -16.18
C TYR A 57 -4.17 24.28 -17.08
N THR A 58 -3.74 23.70 -18.21
CA THR A 58 -3.06 24.43 -19.30
C THR A 58 -3.59 23.99 -20.65
#